data_AF-A0A411DN97-F1
#
_entry.id   AF-A0A411DN97-F1
#
_cell.length_a   1.000
_cell.length_b   1.000
_cell.length_c   1.000
_cell.angle_alpha   90.00
_cell.angle_beta   90.00
_cell.angle_gamma   90.00
#
_symmetry.space_group_name_H-M   'P 1'
#
loop_
_entity.id
_entity.type
_entity.pdbx_description
1 polymer ?
#
loop_
_entity_poly.entity_id
_entity_poly.type
_entity_poly.pdbx_seq_one_letter_code
_entity_poly.pdbx_strand_id
1 'polypeptide(L)'
;MNYQILKNIIDAELQRFQNITEEEWTYKNSSEKWSKKEIIGHLCDSAFTNIRRFVVTQYKENENIVYDQNFWVKAQNYQNVPTSDLINLWKSLNYQIVHIVENIPDEALQRTCDTTKTEPRVYTLEFIIDDYVDHLQHHLKAI
;
A
#
# COMPACT_ATOMS: atom_id res chain seq x y z
N MET A 1 3.97 -5.71 -17.39
CA MET A 1 2.80 -5.13 -16.69
C MET A 1 2.96 -5.46 -15.21
N ASN A 2 3.02 -4.44 -14.36
CA ASN A 2 3.60 -4.54 -13.02
C ASN A 2 2.77 -5.35 -12.00
N TYR A 3 1.55 -5.76 -12.36
CA TYR A 3 0.72 -6.63 -11.52
C TYR A 3 1.34 -8.01 -11.25
N GLN A 4 2.08 -8.60 -12.21
CA GLN A 4 2.70 -9.91 -12.00
C GLN A 4 3.88 -9.83 -11.02
N ILE A 5 4.61 -8.70 -11.04
CA ILE A 5 5.66 -8.41 -10.06
C ILE A 5 5.04 -8.29 -8.67
N LEU A 6 3.96 -7.51 -8.54
CA LEU A 6 3.24 -7.37 -7.29
C LEU A 6 2.74 -8.72 -6.76
N LYS A 7 2.14 -9.55 -7.62
CA LYS A 7 1.67 -10.89 -7.24
C LYS A 7 2.80 -11.76 -6.67
N ASN A 8 3.96 -11.76 -7.32
CA ASN A 8 5.13 -12.52 -6.84
C ASN A 8 5.64 -11.98 -5.49
N ILE A 9 5.63 -10.66 -5.28
CA ILE A 9 5.98 -10.05 -3.99
C ILE A 9 5.01 -10.51 -2.91
N ILE A 10 3.69 -10.48 -3.17
CA ILE A 10 2.68 -10.93 -2.21
C ILE A 10 2.98 -12.38 -1.77
N ASP A 11 3.14 -13.29 -2.73
CA ASP A 11 3.33 -14.70 -2.46
C ASP A 11 4.62 -14.97 -1.66
N ALA A 12 5.71 -14.28 -1.98
CA ALA A 12 7.00 -14.42 -1.29
C ALA A 12 6.95 -13.85 0.15
N GLU A 13 6.36 -12.67 0.34
CA GLU A 13 6.28 -12.02 1.64
C GLU A 13 5.34 -12.77 2.59
N LEU A 14 4.24 -13.36 2.09
CA LEU A 14 3.37 -14.20 2.91
C LEU A 14 4.09 -15.41 3.49
N GLN A 15 5.03 -16.01 2.76
CA GLN A 15 5.88 -17.08 3.29
C GLN A 15 6.89 -16.54 4.31
N ARG A 16 7.50 -15.39 4.02
CA ARG A 16 8.47 -14.75 4.91
C ARG A 16 7.84 -14.37 6.26
N PHE A 17 6.64 -13.81 6.25
CA PHE A 17 5.91 -13.38 7.45
C PHE A 17 5.60 -14.50 8.43
N GLN A 18 5.45 -15.74 7.95
CA GLN A 18 5.24 -16.92 8.80
C GLN A 18 6.43 -17.22 9.71
N ASN A 19 7.62 -16.74 9.35
CA ASN A 19 8.86 -16.96 10.11
C ASN A 19 9.17 -15.82 11.09
N ILE A 20 8.34 -14.77 11.14
CA ILE A 20 8.51 -13.64 12.06
C ILE A 20 7.68 -13.90 13.31
N THR A 21 8.33 -13.86 14.47
CA THR A 21 7.65 -14.07 15.76
C THR A 21 6.77 -12.89 16.15
N GLU A 22 5.77 -13.13 16.99
CA GLU A 22 4.89 -12.05 17.49
C GLU A 22 5.69 -10.98 18.27
N GLU A 23 6.76 -11.38 18.96
CA GLU A 23 7.67 -10.45 19.63
C GLU A 23 8.35 -9.52 18.63
N GLU A 24 8.89 -10.05 17.54
CA GLU A 24 9.49 -9.24 16.47
C GLU A 24 8.46 -8.33 15.76
N TRP A 25 7.23 -8.80 15.58
CA TRP A 25 6.15 -8.00 15.00
C TRP A 25 5.80 -6.78 15.86
N THR A 26 5.75 -6.99 17.17
CA THR A 26 5.31 -5.98 18.14
C THR A 26 6.45 -5.11 18.66
N TYR A 27 7.70 -5.54 18.50
CA TYR A 27 8.87 -4.81 18.96
C TYR A 27 8.94 -3.39 18.40
N LYS A 28 9.22 -2.43 19.29
CA LYS A 28 9.43 -1.02 18.96
C LYS A 28 10.79 -0.57 19.48
N ASN A 29 11.62 -0.04 18.59
CA ASN A 29 12.90 0.58 18.95
C ASN A 29 12.70 1.82 19.86
N SER A 30 11.63 2.59 19.61
CA SER A 30 11.21 3.72 20.45
C SER A 30 9.71 3.97 20.26
N SER A 31 9.15 4.86 21.09
CA SER A 31 7.74 5.29 20.98
C SER A 31 7.41 5.96 19.64
N GLU A 32 8.37 6.66 19.02
CA GLU A 32 8.16 7.39 17.77
C GLU A 32 8.35 6.53 16.51
N LYS A 33 9.05 5.39 16.62
CA LYS A 33 9.30 4.50 15.49
C LYS A 33 8.17 3.50 15.34
N TRP A 34 7.79 3.21 14.09
CA TRP A 34 6.82 2.16 13.83
C TRP A 34 7.42 0.78 14.10
N SER A 35 6.64 -0.09 14.74
CA SER A 35 6.91 -1.54 14.75
C SER A 35 6.70 -2.13 13.35
N LYS A 36 7.14 -3.37 13.15
CA LYS A 36 6.80 -4.12 11.92
C LYS A 36 5.28 -4.23 11.74
N LYS A 37 4.54 -4.38 12.86
CA LYS A 37 3.07 -4.43 12.88
C LYS A 37 2.44 -3.11 12.41
N GLU A 38 2.99 -1.98 12.82
CA GLU A 38 2.56 -0.66 12.33
C GLU A 38 2.97 -0.43 10.86
N ILE A 39 4.12 -0.96 10.41
CA ILE A 39 4.53 -0.88 9.00
C ILE A 39 3.60 -1.70 8.10
N ILE A 40 3.24 -2.93 8.45
CA ILE A 40 2.28 -3.72 7.63
C ILE A 40 0.88 -3.07 7.63
N GLY A 41 0.48 -2.45 8.75
CA GLY A 41 -0.73 -1.63 8.82
C GLY A 41 -0.67 -0.41 7.91
N HIS A 42 0.44 0.33 7.91
CA HIS A 42 0.69 1.43 6.97
C HIS A 42 0.60 0.97 5.50
N LEU A 43 1.11 -0.23 5.19
CA LEU A 43 0.97 -0.79 3.85
C LEU A 43 -0.49 -1.11 3.49
N CYS A 44 -1.35 -1.44 4.47
CA CYS A 44 -2.79 -1.53 4.26
C CYS A 44 -3.40 -0.16 3.94
N ASP A 45 -3.05 0.89 4.68
CA ASP A 45 -3.49 2.27 4.42
C ASP A 45 -3.10 2.74 3.01
N SER A 46 -1.85 2.45 2.62
CA SER A 46 -1.34 2.75 1.28
C SER A 46 -2.13 1.99 0.21
N ALA A 47 -2.42 0.69 0.42
CA ALA A 47 -3.21 -0.10 -0.52
C ALA A 47 -4.64 0.44 -0.67
N PHE A 48 -5.32 0.77 0.44
CA PHE A 48 -6.64 1.39 0.41
C PHE A 48 -6.67 2.69 -0.40
N THR A 49 -5.68 3.56 -0.17
CA THR A 49 -5.59 4.84 -0.87
C THR A 49 -5.35 4.62 -2.37
N ASN A 50 -4.45 3.71 -2.73
CA ASN A 50 -4.10 3.45 -4.12
C ASN A 50 -5.20 2.71 -4.88
N ILE A 51 -5.98 1.83 -4.25
CA ILE A 51 -7.21 1.27 -4.85
C ILE A 51 -8.13 2.40 -5.30
N ARG A 52 -8.34 3.42 -4.46
CA ARG A 52 -9.18 4.57 -4.82
C ARG A 52 -8.56 5.37 -5.98
N ARG A 53 -7.24 5.61 -5.96
CA ARG A 53 -6.54 6.28 -7.08
C ARG A 53 -6.73 5.51 -8.38
N PHE A 54 -6.48 4.20 -8.35
CA PHE A 54 -6.58 3.33 -9.52
C PHE A 54 -7.97 3.30 -10.12
N VAL A 55 -9.02 3.22 -9.29
CA VAL A 55 -10.40 3.15 -9.78
C VAL A 55 -10.93 4.51 -10.20
N VAL A 56 -10.74 5.56 -9.39
CA VAL A 56 -11.30 6.90 -9.65
C VAL A 56 -10.68 7.52 -10.89
N THR A 57 -9.36 7.41 -11.06
CA THR A 57 -8.64 8.04 -12.18
C THR A 57 -9.06 7.52 -13.55
N GLN A 58 -9.57 6.28 -13.62
CA GLN A 58 -10.09 5.70 -14.86
C GLN A 58 -11.31 6.47 -15.42
N TYR A 59 -12.11 7.13 -14.58
CA TYR A 59 -13.29 7.88 -15.02
C TYR A 59 -13.27 9.37 -14.64
N LYS A 60 -12.33 9.82 -13.80
CA LYS A 60 -12.22 11.22 -13.36
C LYS A 60 -10.75 11.62 -13.17
N GLU A 61 -10.27 12.55 -14.00
CA GLU A 61 -8.87 13.00 -13.97
C GLU A 61 -8.61 14.10 -12.95
N ASN A 62 -7.36 14.18 -12.49
CA ASN A 62 -6.80 15.22 -11.63
C ASN A 62 -7.48 15.35 -10.26
N GLU A 63 -8.22 14.33 -9.83
CA GLU A 63 -8.71 14.28 -8.45
C GLU A 63 -7.54 14.25 -7.47
N ASN A 64 -7.62 15.08 -6.44
CA ASN A 64 -6.66 15.06 -5.35
C ASN A 64 -7.01 13.93 -4.37
N ILE A 65 -6.13 12.94 -4.27
CA ILE A 65 -6.31 11.75 -3.42
C ILE A 65 -5.07 11.55 -2.57
N VAL A 66 -5.13 12.01 -1.32
CA VAL A 66 -4.02 12.01 -0.36
C VAL A 66 -4.43 11.46 0.99
N TYR A 67 -3.43 11.08 1.79
CA TYR A 67 -3.61 10.64 3.17
C TYR A 67 -2.44 11.06 4.06
N ASP A 68 -2.69 11.23 5.35
CA ASP A 68 -1.66 11.48 6.36
C ASP A 68 -1.23 10.15 6.98
N GLN A 69 -0.13 9.59 6.51
CA GLN A 69 0.37 8.28 6.94
C GLN A 69 0.56 8.17 8.46
N ASN A 70 1.07 9.21 9.12
CA ASN A 70 1.35 9.16 10.56
C ASN A 70 0.04 9.21 11.34
N PHE A 71 -0.88 10.07 10.91
CA PHE A 71 -2.20 10.14 11.50
C PHE A 71 -2.98 8.84 11.30
N TRP A 72 -2.95 8.25 10.10
CA TRP A 72 -3.67 7.01 9.78
C TRP A 72 -3.18 5.83 10.62
N VAL A 73 -1.86 5.59 10.68
CA VAL A 73 -1.29 4.52 11.52
C VAL A 73 -1.70 4.69 12.99
N LYS A 74 -1.67 5.93 13.49
CA LYS A 74 -2.10 6.25 14.85
C LYS A 74 -3.60 6.01 15.06
N ALA A 75 -4.44 6.45 14.13
CA ALA A 75 -5.90 6.35 14.22
C ALA A 75 -6.39 4.91 14.12
N GLN A 76 -5.74 4.09 13.28
CA GLN A 76 -6.05 2.67 13.10
C GLN A 76 -5.55 1.80 14.27
N ASN A 77 -4.59 2.32 15.06
CA ASN A 77 -4.08 1.65 16.26
C ASN A 77 -3.54 0.24 15.98
N TYR A 78 -2.81 0.08 14.88
CA TYR A 78 -2.35 -1.22 14.37
C TYR A 78 -1.54 -2.04 15.36
N GLN A 79 -0.80 -1.40 16.26
CA GLN A 79 -0.03 -2.07 17.31
C GLN A 79 -0.89 -3.03 18.16
N ASN A 80 -2.18 -2.72 18.33
CA ASN A 80 -3.11 -3.48 19.17
C ASN A 80 -4.01 -4.43 18.37
N VAL A 81 -3.78 -4.60 17.06
CA VAL A 81 -4.50 -5.54 16.21
C VAL A 81 -3.76 -6.87 16.17
N PRO A 82 -4.46 -8.03 16.11
CA PRO A 82 -3.80 -9.31 15.87
C PRO A 82 -3.00 -9.28 14.57
N THR A 83 -1.74 -9.73 14.60
CA THR A 83 -0.85 -9.71 13.43
C THR A 83 -1.43 -10.46 12.23
N SER A 84 -2.07 -11.60 12.50
CA SER A 84 -2.75 -12.41 11.47
C SER A 84 -3.80 -11.62 10.70
N ASP A 85 -4.53 -10.75 11.38
CA ASP A 85 -5.63 -9.98 10.78
C ASP A 85 -5.07 -8.90 9.86
N LEU A 86 -3.96 -8.27 10.24
CA LEU A 86 -3.24 -7.32 9.41
C LEU A 86 -2.62 -7.97 8.17
N ILE A 87 -2.01 -9.15 8.33
CA ILE A 87 -1.46 -9.90 7.18
C ILE A 87 -2.58 -10.31 6.22
N ASN A 88 -3.73 -10.76 6.73
CA ASN A 88 -4.88 -11.14 5.92
C ASN A 88 -5.51 -9.93 5.19
N LEU A 89 -5.58 -8.78 5.87
CA LEU A 89 -6.03 -7.54 5.26
C LEU A 89 -5.07 -7.10 4.16
N TRP A 90 -3.78 -7.03 4.46
CA TRP A 90 -2.73 -6.67 3.50
C TRP A 90 -2.78 -7.57 2.26
N LYS A 91 -2.86 -8.90 2.47
CA LYS A 91 -3.02 -9.89 1.39
C LYS A 91 -4.22 -9.56 0.50
N SER A 92 -5.38 -9.38 1.12
CA SER A 92 -6.64 -9.19 0.39
C SER A 92 -6.64 -7.89 -0.42
N LEU A 93 -6.13 -6.80 0.17
CA LEU A 93 -6.00 -5.51 -0.51
C LEU A 93 -5.03 -5.58 -1.69
N ASN A 94 -3.89 -6.24 -1.53
CA ASN A 94 -2.88 -6.32 -2.59
C ASN A 94 -3.34 -7.22 -3.74
N TYR A 95 -4.04 -8.33 -3.48
CA TYR A 95 -4.66 -9.10 -4.57
C TYR A 95 -5.77 -8.32 -5.27
N GLN A 96 -6.51 -7.48 -4.54
CA GLN A 96 -7.47 -6.57 -5.16
C GLN A 96 -6.76 -5.56 -6.07
N ILE A 97 -5.60 -5.04 -5.69
CA ILE A 97 -4.78 -4.19 -6.56
C ILE A 97 -4.32 -4.94 -7.80
N VAL A 98 -3.83 -6.18 -7.66
CA VAL A 98 -3.46 -7.02 -8.81
C VAL A 98 -4.63 -7.14 -9.78
N HIS A 99 -5.82 -7.47 -9.28
CA HIS A 99 -7.03 -7.58 -10.11
C HIS A 99 -7.41 -6.26 -10.78
N ILE A 100 -7.35 -5.13 -10.07
CA ILE A 100 -7.64 -3.81 -10.66
C ILE A 100 -6.64 -3.50 -11.78
N VAL A 101 -5.34 -3.63 -11.50
CA VAL A 101 -4.28 -3.28 -12.47
C VAL A 101 -4.31 -4.18 -13.69
N GLU A 102 -4.64 -5.45 -13.54
CA GLU A 102 -4.84 -6.39 -14.66
C GLU A 102 -5.98 -5.95 -15.60
N ASN A 103 -6.97 -5.22 -15.09
CA ASN A 103 -8.18 -4.83 -15.83
C ASN A 103 -8.21 -3.35 -16.26
N ILE A 104 -7.17 -2.56 -15.97
CA ILE A 104 -7.09 -1.18 -16.45
C ILE A 104 -6.87 -1.19 -17.98
N PRO A 105 -7.73 -0.53 -18.78
CA PRO A 105 -7.50 -0.38 -20.22
C PRO A 105 -6.23 0.43 -20.51
N ASP A 106 -5.49 0.08 -21.57
CA ASP A 106 -4.24 0.76 -21.92
C ASP A 106 -4.42 2.27 -22.11
N GLU A 107 -5.54 2.70 -22.68
CA GLU A 107 -5.86 4.12 -22.87
C GLU A 107 -6.08 4.88 -21.55
N ALA A 108 -6.43 4.18 -20.47
CA ALA A 108 -6.62 4.79 -19.16
C ALA A 108 -5.28 4.98 -18.41
N LEU A 109 -4.20 4.32 -18.81
CA LEU A 109 -2.90 4.40 -18.15
C LEU A 109 -2.29 5.81 -18.17
N GLN A 110 -2.63 6.61 -19.20
CA GLN A 110 -2.17 7.99 -19.34
C GLN A 110 -3.06 9.02 -18.61
N ARG A 111 -4.18 8.59 -18.03
CA ARG A 111 -5.03 9.47 -17.21
C ARG A 111 -4.32 9.84 -15.92
N THR A 112 -4.61 11.02 -15.40
CA THR A 112 -3.81 11.59 -14.31
C THR A 112 -4.57 11.73 -12.98
N CYS A 113 -3.82 11.64 -11.87
CA CYS A 113 -4.30 11.85 -10.49
C CYS A 113 -3.36 12.84 -9.79
N ASP A 114 -3.91 13.71 -8.93
CA ASP A 114 -3.09 14.51 -8.02
C ASP A 114 -2.88 13.74 -6.70
N THR A 115 -1.62 13.53 -6.34
CA THR A 115 -1.22 12.78 -5.14
C THR A 115 -0.49 13.65 -4.12
N THR A 116 -0.48 14.98 -4.32
CA THR A 116 0.29 15.94 -3.53
C THR A 116 -0.53 16.61 -2.43
N LYS A 117 0.13 16.93 -1.31
CA LYS A 117 -0.49 17.57 -0.14
C LYS A 117 -0.41 19.10 -0.13
N THR A 118 0.49 19.67 -0.92
CA THR A 118 0.83 21.11 -0.86
C THR A 118 0.52 21.78 -2.20
N GLU A 119 1.37 21.57 -3.20
CA GLU A 119 1.21 22.15 -4.53
C GLU A 119 0.76 21.06 -5.50
N PRO A 120 -0.36 21.25 -6.22
CA PRO A 120 -0.91 20.25 -7.12
C PRO A 120 0.13 19.77 -8.13
N ARG A 121 0.43 18.47 -8.09
CA ARG A 121 1.21 17.79 -9.12
C ARG A 121 0.52 16.50 -9.49
N VAL A 122 0.26 16.38 -10.78
CA VAL A 122 -0.47 15.25 -11.33
C VAL A 122 0.51 14.21 -11.88
N TYR A 123 0.18 12.94 -11.70
CA TYR A 123 0.95 11.81 -12.21
C TYR A 123 0.03 10.88 -13.00
N THR A 124 0.58 10.22 -14.01
CA THR A 124 -0.16 9.22 -14.79
C THR A 124 -0.48 8.00 -13.92
N LEU A 125 -1.56 7.30 -14.27
CA LEU A 125 -1.94 6.07 -13.60
C LEU A 125 -0.83 5.02 -13.65
N GLU A 126 -0.16 4.91 -14.80
CA GLU A 126 1.03 4.08 -14.99
C GLU A 126 2.12 4.40 -13.95
N PHE A 127 2.49 5.68 -13.80
CA PHE A 127 3.49 6.07 -12.81
C PHE A 127 3.08 5.71 -11.38
N ILE A 128 1.81 5.92 -11.02
CA ILE A 128 1.32 5.66 -9.66
C ILE A 128 1.31 4.15 -9.36
N ILE A 129 1.03 3.30 -10.35
CA ILE A 129 1.10 1.84 -10.21
C ILE A 129 2.56 1.41 -9.92
N ASP A 130 3.52 1.99 -10.63
CA ASP A 130 4.93 1.66 -10.49
C ASP A 130 5.48 2.14 -9.14
N ASP A 131 5.18 3.40 -8.79
CA ASP A 131 5.52 4.00 -7.50
C ASP A 131 4.93 3.21 -6.33
N TYR A 132 3.71 2.66 -6.47
CA TYR A 132 3.12 1.80 -5.46
C TYR A 132 3.95 0.54 -5.18
N VAL A 133 4.47 -0.12 -6.23
CA VAL A 133 5.30 -1.31 -6.08
C VAL A 133 6.63 -0.97 -5.42
N ASP A 134 7.28 0.12 -5.84
CA ASP A 134 8.54 0.58 -5.25
C ASP A 134 8.37 0.97 -3.78
N HIS A 135 7.30 1.71 -3.47
CA HIS A 135 6.94 2.09 -2.10
C HIS A 135 6.68 0.87 -1.22
N LEU A 136 5.91 -0.11 -1.73
CA LEU A 136 5.65 -1.37 -1.05
C LEU A 136 6.97 -2.08 -0.71
N GLN A 137 7.85 -2.28 -1.70
CA GLN A 137 9.14 -2.94 -1.50
C GLN A 137 10.05 -2.19 -0.53
N HIS A 138 10.06 -0.86 -0.54
CA HIS A 138 10.83 -0.06 0.39
C HIS A 138 10.45 -0.38 1.85
N HIS A 139 9.15 -0.40 2.15
CA HIS A 139 8.67 -0.68 3.51
C HIS A 139 8.79 -2.15 3.91
N LEU A 140 8.63 -3.09 2.97
CA LEU A 140 8.82 -4.52 3.25
C LEU A 140 10.23 -4.85 3.72
N LYS A 141 11.26 -4.11 3.29
CA LYS A 141 12.65 -4.26 3.78
C LYS A 141 12.81 -3.92 5.27
N ALA A 142 11.87 -3.16 5.83
CA ALA A 142 11.86 -2.77 7.25
C ALA A 142 11.01 -3.71 8.13
N ILE A 143 10.37 -4.72 7.53
CA ILE A 143 9.74 -5.87 8.22
C ILE A 143 10.72 -7.02 8.17
#